data_AF-A0A1S1HQX6-F1
#
_entry.id   AF-A0A1S1HQX6-F1
#
_cell.length_a   1.000
_cell.length_b   1.000
_cell.length_c   1.000
_cell.angle_alpha   90.00
_cell.angle_beta   90.00
_cell.angle_gamma   90.00
#
_symmetry.space_group_name_H-M   'P 1'
#
loop_
_entity.id
_entity.type
_entity.pdbx_description
1 polymer ?
#
loop_
_entity_poly.entity_id
_entity_poly.type
_entity_poly.pdbx_seq_one_letter_code
_entity_poly.pdbx_strand_id
1 'polypeptide(L)'
;MKIKLAKHNALEYCIAIIDIDNFKKINDTFGHLCGDSLLKQFSKYAKESLPNDALFARLGGDEFVLMISGFMGQSFELFFLNFIDRLRLYSYHYLGKKPLTSMSALVLHNIR
;
A
#
# COMPACT_ATOMS: atom_id res chain seq x y z
N MET A 1 44.09 -9.78 17.16
CA MET A 1 43.32 -8.66 16.60
C MET A 1 41.90 -9.13 16.33
N LYS A 2 40.94 -8.83 17.22
CA LYS A 2 39.51 -9.18 17.02
C LYS A 2 38.88 -8.06 16.21
N ILE A 3 38.56 -8.33 14.95
CA ILE A 3 37.70 -7.44 14.16
C ILE A 3 36.30 -7.57 14.79
N LYS A 4 35.86 -6.54 15.52
CA LYS A 4 34.44 -6.38 15.82
C LYS A 4 33.75 -6.17 14.48
N LEU A 5 33.03 -7.17 13.97
CA LEU A 5 31.98 -6.89 13.01
C LEU A 5 31.08 -5.86 13.68
N ALA A 6 31.06 -4.64 13.15
CA ALA A 6 30.00 -3.71 13.45
C ALA A 6 28.70 -4.49 13.23
N LYS A 7 27.89 -4.64 14.29
CA LYS A 7 26.51 -5.07 14.12
C LYS A 7 25.92 -4.02 13.19
N HIS A 8 25.76 -4.38 11.91
CA HIS A 8 24.95 -3.59 11.02
C HIS A 8 23.63 -3.39 11.76
N ASN A 9 23.29 -2.14 12.08
CA ASN A 9 21.93 -1.78 12.45
C ASN A 9 21.09 -2.01 11.18
N ALA A 10 20.80 -3.28 10.90
CA ALA A 10 19.91 -3.64 9.81
C ALA A 10 18.55 -3.11 10.22
N LEU A 11 18.09 -2.05 9.55
CA LEU A 11 16.73 -1.57 9.70
C LEU A 11 15.81 -2.74 9.36
N GLU A 12 14.90 -3.09 10.27
CA GLU A 12 13.88 -4.08 9.98
C GLU A 12 12.90 -3.46 8.99
N TYR A 13 12.66 -4.19 7.90
CA TYR A 13 11.67 -3.81 6.90
C TYR A 13 10.38 -4.57 7.13
N CYS A 14 9.27 -3.85 7.03
CA CYS A 14 7.94 -4.42 6.92
C CYS A 14 7.46 -4.26 5.48
N ILE A 15 6.84 -5.31 4.94
CA ILE A 15 6.28 -5.33 3.59
C ILE A 15 4.80 -5.63 3.67
N ALA A 16 3.99 -4.90 2.91
CA ALA A 16 2.60 -5.23 2.66
C ALA A 16 2.39 -5.39 1.14
N ILE A 17 1.84 -6.53 0.74
CA ILE A 17 1.29 -6.74 -0.60
C ILE A 17 -0.19 -6.37 -0.54
N ILE A 18 -0.65 -5.54 -1.46
CA ILE A 18 -1.97 -4.92 -1.44
C ILE A 18 -2.67 -5.21 -2.76
N ASP A 19 -3.92 -5.63 -2.69
CA ASP A 19 -4.78 -5.90 -3.84
C ASP A 19 -6.07 -5.07 -3.75
N ILE A 20 -6.56 -4.57 -4.90
CA ILE A 20 -7.84 -3.85 -4.98
C ILE A 20 -8.96 -4.86 -5.23
N ASP A 21 -9.77 -5.12 -4.21
CA ASP A 21 -10.81 -6.15 -4.31
C ASP A 21 -11.78 -5.86 -5.46
N ASN A 22 -12.07 -6.89 -6.26
CA ASN A 22 -13.00 -6.81 -7.38
C ASN A 22 -12.65 -5.75 -8.44
N PHE A 23 -11.36 -5.41 -8.64
CA PHE A 23 -10.96 -4.42 -9.64
C PHE A 23 -11.49 -4.74 -11.06
N LYS A 24 -11.50 -6.02 -11.46
CA LYS A 24 -12.11 -6.45 -12.71
C LYS A 24 -13.59 -6.07 -12.80
N LYS A 25 -14.37 -6.28 -11.74
CA LYS A 25 -15.79 -5.89 -11.69
C LYS A 25 -15.98 -4.38 -11.81
N ILE A 26 -15.07 -3.58 -11.23
CA ILE A 26 -15.07 -2.12 -11.39
C ILE A 26 -14.85 -1.76 -12.86
N ASN A 27 -13.86 -2.36 -13.53
CA ASN A 27 -13.61 -2.16 -14.95
C ASN A 27 -14.80 -2.60 -15.82
N ASP A 28 -15.39 -3.75 -15.54
CA ASP A 28 -16.53 -4.27 -16.29
C ASP A 28 -17.78 -3.38 -16.12
N THR A 29 -17.94 -2.74 -14.95
CA THR A 29 -19.12 -1.90 -14.63
C THR A 29 -18.96 -0.45 -15.10
N PHE A 30 -17.76 0.12 -14.99
CA PHE A 30 -17.52 1.56 -15.19
C PHE A 30 -16.54 1.87 -16.33
N GLY A 31 -16.01 0.84 -16.98
CA GLY A 31 -14.99 0.94 -18.03
C GLY A 31 -13.57 1.06 -17.48
N HIS A 32 -12.58 0.69 -18.31
CA HIS A 32 -11.16 0.71 -17.95
C HIS A 32 -10.65 2.10 -17.53
N LEU A 33 -11.23 3.18 -18.04
CA LEU A 33 -10.87 4.54 -17.63
C LEU A 33 -11.17 4.80 -16.15
N CYS A 34 -12.21 4.17 -15.59
CA CYS A 34 -12.49 4.21 -14.16
C CYS A 34 -11.40 3.50 -13.35
N GLY A 35 -10.99 2.32 -13.80
CA GLY A 35 -9.91 1.57 -13.18
C GLY A 35 -8.58 2.33 -13.22
N ASP A 36 -8.22 2.89 -14.37
CA ASP A 36 -7.01 3.71 -14.52
C ASP A 36 -7.02 4.93 -13.59
N SER A 37 -8.16 5.60 -13.49
CA SER A 37 -8.36 6.73 -12.58
C SER A 37 -8.22 6.29 -11.11
N LEU A 38 -8.79 5.14 -10.74
CA LEU A 38 -8.68 4.57 -9.40
C LEU A 38 -7.21 4.25 -9.04
N LEU A 39 -6.47 3.60 -9.94
CA LEU A 39 -5.05 3.28 -9.75
C LEU A 39 -4.19 4.54 -9.57
N LYS A 40 -4.45 5.58 -10.38
CA LYS A 40 -3.77 6.88 -10.27
C LYS A 40 -4.06 7.56 -8.93
N GLN A 41 -5.31 7.53 -8.49
CA GLN A 41 -5.68 8.14 -7.22
C GLN A 41 -5.10 7.38 -6.03
N PHE A 42 -5.07 6.05 -6.08
CA PHE A 42 -4.43 5.26 -5.03
C PHE A 42 -2.92 5.57 -4.95
N SER A 43 -2.25 5.64 -6.10
CA SER A 43 -0.84 6.03 -6.17
C SER A 43 -0.60 7.43 -5.60
N LYS A 44 -1.48 8.39 -5.91
CA LYS A 44 -1.43 9.75 -5.37
C LYS A 44 -1.63 9.77 -3.85
N TYR A 45 -2.65 9.08 -3.36
CA TYR A 45 -2.93 8.96 -1.93
C TYR A 45 -1.75 8.36 -1.18
N ALA A 46 -1.17 7.27 -1.69
CA ALA A 46 -0.02 6.62 -1.10
C ALA A 46 1.17 7.58 -1.03
N LYS A 47 1.47 8.29 -2.12
CA LYS A 47 2.54 9.29 -2.16
C LYS A 47 2.33 10.43 -1.15
N GLU A 48 1.09 10.85 -0.91
CA GLU A 48 0.77 11.93 0.04
C GLU A 48 0.73 11.47 1.50
N SER A 49 0.46 10.19 1.75
CA SER A 49 0.19 9.64 3.10
C SER A 49 1.35 8.86 3.70
N LEU A 50 2.29 8.39 2.88
CA LEU A 50 3.43 7.60 3.32
C LEU A 50 4.66 8.51 3.56
N PRO A 51 5.54 8.14 4.50
CA PRO A 51 6.79 8.87 4.72
C PRO A 51 7.76 8.71 3.53
N ASN A 52 8.70 9.65 3.40
CA ASN A 52 9.59 9.77 2.24
C ASN A 52 10.51 8.55 2.02
N ASP A 53 10.77 7.75 3.06
CA ASP A 53 11.60 6.55 3.01
C ASP A 53 10.78 5.27 2.71
N ALA A 54 9.45 5.39 2.60
CA ALA A 54 8.61 4.28 2.17
C ALA A 54 8.75 4.04 0.66
N LEU A 55 8.92 2.78 0.28
CA LEU A 55 8.77 2.34 -1.10
C LEU A 55 7.33 1.92 -1.33
N PHE A 56 6.65 2.61 -2.24
CA PHE A 56 5.33 2.21 -2.71
C PHE A 56 5.36 2.04 -4.23
N ALA A 57 5.04 0.83 -4.70
CA ALA A 57 5.14 0.50 -6.11
C ALA A 57 3.97 -0.37 -6.57
N ARG A 58 3.62 -0.27 -7.85
CA ARG A 58 2.67 -1.18 -8.51
C ARG A 58 3.43 -2.40 -9.04
N LEU A 59 2.98 -3.59 -8.68
CA LEU A 59 3.58 -4.85 -9.16
C LEU A 59 3.04 -5.23 -10.55
N GLY A 60 1.75 -4.99 -10.77
CA GLY A 60 1.02 -5.29 -12.01
C GLY A 60 -0.48 -5.26 -11.74
N GLY A 61 -1.32 -5.17 -12.77
CA GLY A 61 -2.78 -5.20 -12.58
C GLY A 61 -3.28 -4.22 -11.51
N ASP A 62 -3.92 -4.74 -10.48
CA ASP A 62 -4.43 -4.09 -9.28
C ASP A 62 -3.54 -4.27 -8.03
N GLU A 63 -2.39 -4.92 -8.19
CA GLU A 63 -1.49 -5.27 -7.10
C GLU A 63 -0.42 -4.21 -6.85
N PHE A 64 -0.21 -3.90 -5.57
CA PHE A 64 0.77 -2.95 -5.07
C PHE A 64 1.63 -3.57 -3.97
N VAL A 65 2.82 -3.01 -3.78
CA VAL A 65 3.69 -3.30 -2.65
C VAL A 65 4.01 -2.03 -1.90
N LEU A 66 3.93 -2.10 -0.57
CA LEU A 66 4.46 -1.12 0.35
C LEU A 66 5.61 -1.76 1.12
N MET A 67 6.77 -1.13 1.13
CA MET A 67 7.89 -1.48 2.00
C MET A 67 8.29 -0.25 2.80
N ILE A 68 8.40 -0.40 4.12
CA ILE A 68 8.76 0.68 5.03
C ILE A 68 9.77 0.20 6.06
N SER A 69 10.67 1.08 6.47
CA SER A 69 11.69 0.79 7.48
C SER A 69 11.33 1.45 8.81
N GLY A 70 11.92 0.97 9.91
CA GLY A 70 11.75 1.62 11.22
C GLY A 70 10.44 1.30 11.94
N PHE A 71 9.70 0.28 11.48
CA PHE A 71 8.58 -0.29 12.20
C PHE A 71 8.99 -1.61 12.86
N MET A 72 8.47 -1.86 14.07
CA MET A 72 8.64 -3.13 14.79
C MET A 72 7.27 -3.78 15.04
N GLY A 73 7.10 -5.03 14.60
CA GLY A 73 5.93 -5.86 14.90
C GLY A 73 4.58 -5.16 14.71
N GLN A 74 3.73 -5.20 15.75
CA GLN A 74 2.34 -4.67 15.76
C GLN A 74 2.22 -3.19 15.37
N SER A 75 3.28 -2.38 15.50
CA SER A 75 3.24 -0.98 15.09
C SER A 75 3.02 -0.83 13.59
N PHE A 76 3.53 -1.76 12.77
CA PHE A 76 3.31 -1.74 11.33
C PHE A 76 1.87 -2.12 10.98
N GLU A 77 1.32 -3.17 11.58
CA GLU A 77 -0.05 -3.62 11.33
C GLU A 77 -1.06 -2.51 11.64
N LEU A 78 -0.91 -1.83 12.79
CA LEU A 78 -1.77 -0.71 13.16
C LEU A 78 -1.61 0.49 12.21
N PHE A 79 -0.36 0.82 11.83
CA PHE A 79 -0.12 1.86 10.84
C PHE A 79 -0.79 1.52 9.50
N PHE A 80 -0.63 0.29 9.04
CA PHE A 80 -1.14 -0.20 7.77
C PHE A 80 -2.67 -0.23 7.76
N LEU A 81 -3.31 -0.73 8.82
CA LEU A 81 -4.76 -0.69 8.99
C LEU A 81 -5.28 0.75 8.92
N ASN A 82 -4.63 1.68 9.64
CA ASN A 82 -4.99 3.10 9.58
C ASN A 82 -4.78 3.72 8.19
N PHE A 83 -3.73 3.30 7.46
CA PHE A 83 -3.48 3.73 6.09
C PHE A 83 -4.59 3.27 5.14
N ILE A 84 -5.04 2.01 5.25
CA ILE A 84 -6.14 1.47 4.44
C ILE A 84 -7.48 2.11 4.83
N ASP A 85 -7.75 2.31 6.12
CA ASP A 85 -9.00 2.95 6.57
C ASP A 85 -9.11 4.40 6.12
N ARG A 86 -8.02 5.17 6.17
CA ARG A 86 -8.00 6.54 5.64
C ARG A 86 -8.20 6.59 4.13
N LEU A 87 -7.72 5.59 3.38
CA LEU A 87 -7.99 5.48 1.95
C LEU A 87 -9.47 5.26 1.67
N ARG A 88 -10.17 4.44 2.49
CA ARG A 88 -11.63 4.23 2.37
C ARG A 88 -12.42 5.53 2.58
N LEU A 89 -11.91 6.43 3.42
CA LEU A 89 -12.50 7.76 3.65
C LEU A 89 -12.17 8.76 2.54
N TYR A 90 -11.12 8.51 1.75
CA TYR A 90 -10.78 9.31 0.60
C TYR A 90 -11.91 9.16 -0.44
N SER A 91 -12.67 10.23 -0.64
CA SER A 91 -13.92 10.23 -1.39
C SER A 91 -13.70 10.13 -2.90
N TYR A 92 -13.27 8.96 -3.40
CA TYR A 92 -13.23 8.71 -4.83
C TYR A 92 -14.63 8.74 -5.43
N HIS A 93 -14.83 9.64 -6.39
CA HIS A 93 -16.01 9.67 -7.22
C HIS A 93 -15.58 9.60 -8.68
N TYR A 94 -16.19 8.70 -9.43
CA TYR A 94 -16.04 8.58 -10.86
C TYR A 94 -17.39 8.84 -11.53
N LEU A 95 -17.47 9.91 -12.34
CA LEU A 95 -18.70 10.34 -13.01
C LEU A 95 -19.89 10.49 -12.04
N GLY A 96 -19.65 11.07 -10.86
CA GLY A 96 -20.68 11.29 -9.83
C GLY A 96 -21.11 10.03 -9.06
N LYS A 97 -20.54 8.86 -9.37
CA LYS A 97 -20.76 7.61 -8.62
C LYS A 97 -19.56 7.33 -7.74
N LYS A 98 -19.79 6.71 -6.58
CA LYS A 98 -18.72 6.22 -5.69
C LYS A 98 -18.58 4.71 -5.89
N PRO A 99 -17.57 4.23 -6.64
CA PRO A 99 -17.32 2.80 -6.74
C PRO A 99 -17.03 2.26 -5.34
N LEU A 100 -17.67 1.14 -4.97
CA LEU A 100 -17.30 0.43 -3.76
C LEU A 100 -15.88 -0.09 -3.96
N THR A 101 -14.93 0.46 -3.20
CA THR A 101 -13.52 0.10 -3.26
C THR A 101 -13.15 -0.45 -1.90
N SER A 102 -12.83 -1.73 -1.84
CA SER A 102 -12.17 -2.36 -0.71
C SER A 102 -10.81 -2.87 -1.16
N MET A 103 -9.93 -3.11 -0.21
CA MET A 103 -8.59 -3.62 -0.47
C MET A 103 -8.27 -4.70 0.55
N SER A 104 -7.61 -5.73 0.06
CA SER A 104 -7.02 -6.79 0.86
C SER A 104 -5.51 -6.59 0.91
N ALA A 105 -4.88 -7.03 2.01
CA ALA A 105 -3.43 -6.97 2.11
C ALA A 105 -2.86 -8.15 2.87
N LEU A 106 -1.69 -8.60 2.43
CA LEU A 106 -0.85 -9.57 3.13
C LEU A 106 0.37 -8.84 3.69
N VAL A 107 0.55 -8.91 5.02
CA VAL A 107 1.66 -8.28 5.72
C VAL A 107 2.75 -9.30 6.05
N LEU A 108 3.98 -8.98 5.66
CA LEU A 108 5.19 -9.74 5.95
C LEU A 108 6.09 -8.90 6.86
N HIS A 109 6.53 -9.51 7.97
CA HIS A 109 7.33 -8.87 9.00
C HIS A 109 8.80 -9.30 8.93
N ASN A 110 9.70 -8.40 9.35
CA ASN A 110 11.11 -8.69 9.65
C ASN A 110 11.89 -9.33 8.48
N ILE A 111 11.77 -8.74 7.29
CA ILE A 111 12.60 -9.13 6.17
C ILE A 111 13.98 -8.48 6.36
N ARG A 112 15.01 -9.33 6.46
CA ARG A 112 16.42 -8.95 6.66
C ARG A 112 17.22 -9.09 5.38
#